data_AF-A0A1F6KSV1-F1
#
_entry.id   AF-A0A1F6KSV1-F1
#
_cell.length_a   1.000
_cell.length_b   1.000
_cell.length_c   1.000
_cell.angle_alpha   90.00
_cell.angle_beta   90.00
_cell.angle_gamma   90.00
#
_symmetry.space_group_name_H-M   'P 1'
#
loop_
_entity.id
_entity.type
_entity.pdbx_description
1 polymer ?
#
loop_
_entity_poly.entity_id
_entity_poly.type
_entity_poly.pdbx_seq_one_letter_code
_entity_poly.pdbx_strand_id
1 'polypeptide(L)'
;MFKKFTQIWLRRFSKKINFLFNIPKRQKFIVTVVILSLILFFSEQLFGRGGIYIALLLSFLTDLFVFWAIRKDLEDNFSPQVFILPLFYTLACALFYFLVPARFMTRIGMTSLYALGLYSLLLSENIFIVSSIRTIALLSSARTVSFIVTLLSYFFMANVVFALHLNIFVTLFFVFTFSFALVLHSIWTHTLEKDFRLNIEWVLLIVVCIVEIALILWFWSTTPTIIGLFLTGLFYILVGISQIWLDKRLFKGVMWEYIWVAVIVFLVFITFSARS
;
A
#
# COMPACT_ATOMS: atom_id res chain seq x y z
N MET A 1 -51.40 6.30 -13.73
CA MET A 1 -50.59 7.47 -13.32
C MET A 1 -49.20 7.11 -12.78
N PHE A 2 -49.02 5.99 -12.07
CA PHE A 2 -47.74 5.60 -11.42
C PHE A 2 -46.57 5.24 -12.39
N LYS A 3 -46.85 4.68 -13.58
CA LYS A 3 -45.80 4.26 -14.55
C LYS A 3 -45.01 5.43 -15.18
N LYS A 4 -45.58 6.63 -15.26
CA LYS A 4 -44.88 7.82 -15.80
C LYS A 4 -43.87 8.40 -14.79
N PHE A 5 -44.13 8.24 -13.50
CA PHE A 5 -43.27 8.77 -12.44
C PHE A 5 -41.99 7.93 -12.26
N THR A 6 -42.11 6.60 -12.38
CA THR A 6 -40.96 5.67 -12.31
C THR A 6 -40.01 5.83 -13.51
N GLN A 7 -40.54 6.08 -14.71
CA GLN A 7 -39.73 6.34 -15.92
C GLN A 7 -38.91 7.63 -15.85
N ILE A 8 -39.44 8.68 -15.21
CA ILE A 8 -38.73 9.96 -15.03
C ILE A 8 -37.59 9.81 -14.00
N TRP A 9 -37.83 9.03 -12.94
CA TRP A 9 -36.81 8.74 -11.93
C TRP A 9 -35.67 7.89 -12.49
N LEU A 10 -35.98 6.84 -13.26
CA LEU A 10 -35.00 6.02 -13.98
C LEU A 10 -34.19 6.81 -15.00
N ARG A 11 -34.80 7.75 -15.74
CA ARG A 11 -34.08 8.64 -16.66
C ARG A 11 -33.17 9.66 -15.95
N ARG A 12 -33.58 10.19 -14.79
CA ARG A 12 -32.71 11.05 -13.97
C ARG A 12 -31.53 10.26 -13.37
N PHE A 13 -31.76 9.03 -12.95
CA PHE A 13 -30.70 8.14 -12.46
C PHE A 13 -29.70 7.77 -13.56
N SER A 14 -30.20 7.42 -14.75
CA SER A 14 -29.39 7.13 -15.95
C SER A 14 -28.58 8.35 -16.43
N LYS A 15 -29.16 9.55 -16.43
CA LYS A 15 -28.40 10.79 -16.73
C LYS A 15 -27.31 11.08 -15.70
N LYS A 16 -27.56 10.81 -14.41
CA LYS A 16 -26.57 10.99 -13.34
C LYS A 16 -25.41 10.00 -13.45
N ILE A 17 -25.70 8.77 -13.89
CA ILE A 17 -24.69 7.75 -14.22
C ILE A 17 -23.85 8.17 -15.43
N ASN A 18 -24.47 8.66 -16.51
CA ASN A 18 -23.72 9.16 -17.67
C ASN A 18 -22.87 10.39 -17.37
N PHE A 19 -23.27 11.23 -16.42
CA PHE A 19 -22.43 12.35 -15.94
C PHE A 19 -21.19 11.86 -15.19
N LEU A 20 -21.30 10.84 -14.33
CA LEU A 20 -20.16 10.22 -13.63
C LEU A 20 -19.12 9.62 -14.60
N PHE A 21 -19.57 9.11 -15.76
CA PHE A 21 -18.66 8.57 -16.77
C PHE A 21 -17.85 9.64 -17.52
N ASN A 22 -18.35 10.87 -17.62
CA ASN A 22 -17.75 11.94 -18.43
C ASN A 22 -16.85 12.91 -17.64
N ILE A 23 -16.50 12.57 -16.40
CA ILE A 23 -15.60 13.36 -15.54
C ILE A 23 -14.14 13.23 -16.06
N PRO A 24 -13.37 14.33 -16.14
CA PRO A 24 -11.94 14.27 -16.47
C PRO A 24 -11.17 13.42 -15.46
N LYS A 25 -10.17 12.66 -15.93
CA LYS A 25 -9.45 11.64 -15.13
C LYS A 25 -8.98 12.13 -13.75
N ARG A 26 -8.39 13.34 -13.70
CA ARG A 26 -7.90 13.94 -12.45
C ARG A 26 -9.02 14.21 -11.43
N GLN A 27 -10.21 14.59 -11.89
CA GLN A 27 -11.36 14.76 -11.00
C GLN A 27 -11.85 13.41 -10.46
N LYS A 28 -11.76 12.31 -11.23
CA LYS A 28 -12.09 10.96 -10.71
C LYS A 28 -11.16 10.53 -9.58
N PHE A 29 -9.87 10.88 -9.66
CA PHE A 29 -8.92 10.62 -8.57
C PHE A 29 -9.27 11.41 -7.32
N ILE A 30 -9.55 12.71 -7.46
CA ILE A 30 -9.95 13.56 -6.32
C ILE A 30 -11.23 13.03 -5.68
N VAL A 31 -12.24 12.70 -6.48
CA VAL A 31 -13.51 12.14 -5.98
C VAL A 31 -13.28 10.83 -5.23
N THR A 32 -12.45 9.93 -5.76
CA THR A 32 -12.09 8.66 -5.11
C THR A 32 -11.43 8.90 -3.76
N VAL A 33 -10.43 9.79 -3.71
CA VAL A 33 -9.69 10.11 -2.48
C VAL A 33 -10.59 10.73 -1.43
N VAL A 34 -11.42 11.71 -1.82
CA VAL A 34 -12.34 12.38 -0.89
C VAL A 34 -13.37 11.40 -0.34
N ILE A 35 -13.99 10.58 -1.18
CA ILE A 35 -14.98 9.58 -0.74
C ILE A 35 -14.36 8.58 0.22
N LEU A 36 -13.24 7.95 -0.15
CA LEU A 36 -12.59 6.94 0.69
C LEU A 36 -12.07 7.53 2.01
N SER A 37 -11.55 8.77 1.99
CA SER A 37 -11.05 9.45 3.20
C SER A 37 -12.19 9.80 4.15
N LEU A 38 -13.35 10.21 3.63
CA LEU A 38 -14.55 10.44 4.44
C LEU A 38 -15.05 9.13 5.06
N ILE A 39 -15.09 8.04 4.28
CA ILE A 39 -15.48 6.72 4.82
C ILE A 39 -14.52 6.30 5.94
N LEU A 40 -13.21 6.46 5.75
CA LEU A 40 -12.22 6.18 6.80
C LEU A 40 -12.47 7.02 8.05
N PHE A 41 -12.70 8.33 7.89
CA PHE A 41 -12.96 9.25 9.01
C PHE A 41 -14.22 8.86 9.82
N PHE A 42 -15.29 8.44 9.13
CA PHE A 42 -16.54 8.05 9.79
C PHE A 42 -16.54 6.61 10.30
N SER A 43 -15.61 5.76 9.86
CA SER A 43 -15.59 4.33 10.19
C SER A 43 -15.52 4.06 11.70
N GLU A 44 -14.71 4.83 12.42
CA GLU A 44 -14.50 4.65 13.86
C GLU A 44 -15.71 5.09 14.69
N GLN A 45 -16.45 6.12 14.23
CA GLN A 45 -17.61 6.64 14.94
C GLN A 45 -18.80 5.67 14.90
N LEU A 46 -18.90 4.87 13.84
CA LEU A 46 -20.07 4.04 13.55
C LEU A 46 -19.93 2.59 14.06
N PHE A 47 -18.71 2.06 14.19
CA PHE A 47 -18.52 0.60 14.23
C PHE A 47 -17.42 0.12 15.18
N GLY A 48 -17.18 0.79 16.31
CA GLY A 48 -16.03 0.54 17.23
C GLY A 48 -15.47 -0.90 17.35
N ARG A 49 -16.31 -1.96 17.44
CA ARG A 49 -15.84 -3.37 17.51
C ARG A 49 -15.62 -4.08 16.17
N GLY A 50 -16.11 -3.53 15.06
CA GLY A 50 -16.04 -4.08 13.70
C GLY A 50 -14.90 -3.52 12.84
N GLY A 51 -13.89 -2.87 13.43
CA GLY A 51 -12.84 -2.14 12.69
C GLY A 51 -12.11 -2.97 11.63
N ILE A 52 -11.83 -4.24 11.93
CA ILE A 52 -11.17 -5.17 10.97
C ILE A 52 -12.03 -5.39 9.72
N TYR A 53 -13.34 -5.61 9.90
CA TYR A 53 -14.26 -5.82 8.79
C TYR A 53 -14.39 -4.57 7.90
N ILE A 54 -14.35 -3.38 8.52
CA ILE A 54 -14.39 -2.13 7.77
C ILE A 54 -13.09 -1.90 7.02
N ALA A 55 -11.94 -2.18 7.63
CA ALA A 55 -10.65 -2.05 6.97
C ALA A 55 -10.58 -2.91 5.70
N LEU A 56 -11.04 -4.16 5.80
CA LEU A 56 -11.16 -5.07 4.64
C LEU A 56 -12.17 -4.55 3.60
N LEU A 57 -13.34 -4.11 4.03
CA LEU A 57 -14.34 -3.55 3.11
C LEU A 57 -13.79 -2.33 2.38
N LEU A 58 -13.10 -1.44 3.10
CA LEU A 58 -12.51 -0.22 2.56
C LEU A 58 -11.37 -0.51 1.59
N SER A 59 -10.54 -1.52 1.86
CA SER A 59 -9.47 -1.93 0.93
C SER A 59 -10.05 -2.48 -0.37
N PHE A 60 -11.06 -3.35 -0.32
CA PHE A 60 -11.75 -3.82 -1.53
C PHE A 60 -12.46 -2.70 -2.28
N LEU A 61 -13.10 -1.78 -1.55
CA LEU A 61 -13.76 -0.62 -2.15
C LEU A 61 -12.74 0.28 -2.85
N THR A 62 -11.53 0.39 -2.31
CA THR A 62 -10.43 1.14 -2.93
C THR A 62 -10.11 0.59 -4.31
N ASP A 63 -9.91 -0.72 -4.45
CA ASP A 63 -9.63 -1.34 -5.75
C ASP A 63 -10.77 -1.14 -6.76
N LEU A 64 -12.02 -1.20 -6.31
CA LEU A 64 -13.17 -0.91 -7.17
C LEU A 64 -13.13 0.54 -7.69
N PHE A 65 -12.77 1.50 -6.84
CA PHE A 65 -12.62 2.90 -7.25
C PHE A 65 -11.39 3.12 -8.13
N VAL A 66 -10.26 2.47 -7.84
CA VAL A 66 -9.05 2.49 -8.68
C VAL A 66 -9.38 1.97 -10.06
N PHE A 67 -10.05 0.82 -10.14
CA PHE A 67 -10.52 0.24 -11.40
C PHE A 67 -11.44 1.22 -12.14
N TRP A 68 -12.43 1.81 -11.46
CA TRP A 68 -13.32 2.80 -12.08
C TRP A 68 -12.57 4.05 -12.59
N ALA A 69 -11.55 4.49 -11.86
CA ALA A 69 -10.80 5.69 -12.18
C ALA A 69 -9.85 5.49 -13.38
N ILE A 70 -9.23 4.30 -13.49
CA ILE A 70 -8.18 3.99 -14.48
C ILE A 70 -8.67 3.08 -15.63
N ARG A 71 -9.94 2.62 -15.60
CA ARG A 71 -10.51 1.68 -16.58
C ARG A 71 -10.13 1.93 -18.04
N LYS A 72 -10.17 3.20 -18.48
CA LYS A 72 -9.88 3.58 -19.88
C LYS A 72 -8.45 3.27 -20.31
N ASP A 73 -7.48 3.33 -19.39
CA ASP A 73 -6.07 3.06 -19.68
C ASP A 73 -5.70 1.59 -19.46
N LEU A 74 -6.51 0.87 -18.67
CA LEU A 74 -6.37 -0.57 -18.40
C LEU A 74 -6.79 -1.46 -19.58
N GLU A 75 -7.72 -0.99 -20.43
CA GLU A 75 -8.21 -1.78 -21.58
C GLU A 75 -7.09 -2.11 -22.58
N ASP A 76 -6.07 -1.25 -22.70
CA ASP A 76 -4.94 -1.45 -23.62
C ASP A 76 -3.80 -2.28 -23.00
N ASN A 77 -3.57 -2.20 -21.69
CA ASN A 77 -2.47 -2.90 -21.00
C ASN A 77 -2.87 -3.33 -19.57
N PHE A 78 -3.65 -4.42 -19.48
CA PHE A 78 -4.07 -4.97 -18.20
C PHE A 78 -2.91 -5.60 -17.44
N SER A 79 -2.56 -5.03 -16.28
CA SER A 79 -1.60 -5.60 -15.33
C SER A 79 -2.26 -5.68 -13.95
N PRO A 80 -2.56 -6.89 -13.42
CA PRO A 80 -3.24 -7.03 -12.12
C PRO A 80 -2.42 -6.50 -10.94
N GLN A 81 -1.11 -6.32 -11.09
CA GLN A 81 -0.19 -5.83 -10.07
C GLN A 81 -0.47 -4.39 -9.63
N VAL A 82 -1.17 -3.61 -10.47
CA VAL A 82 -1.59 -2.22 -10.19
C VAL A 82 -2.53 -2.12 -8.99
N PHE A 83 -3.31 -3.16 -8.72
CA PHE A 83 -4.29 -3.16 -7.62
C PHE A 83 -3.67 -3.54 -6.27
N ILE A 84 -2.49 -4.15 -6.28
CA ILE A 84 -1.88 -4.70 -5.06
C ILE A 84 -1.54 -3.58 -4.08
N LEU A 85 -0.81 -2.55 -4.50
CA LEU A 85 -0.41 -1.48 -3.60
C LEU A 85 -1.61 -0.64 -3.08
N PRO A 86 -2.59 -0.21 -3.91
CA PRO A 86 -3.77 0.49 -3.39
C PRO A 86 -4.51 -0.32 -2.32
N LEU A 87 -4.71 -1.62 -2.54
CA LEU A 87 -5.36 -2.51 -1.57
C LEU A 87 -4.61 -2.52 -0.25
N PHE A 88 -3.30 -2.82 -0.29
CA PHE A 88 -2.50 -2.97 0.93
C PHE A 88 -2.26 -1.63 1.64
N TYR A 89 -2.13 -0.52 0.91
CA TYR A 89 -2.03 0.81 1.49
C TYR A 89 -3.28 1.17 2.28
N THR A 90 -4.47 1.00 1.68
CA THR A 90 -5.72 1.27 2.39
C THR A 90 -5.92 0.33 3.56
N LEU A 91 -5.63 -0.96 3.39
CA LEU A 91 -5.74 -1.95 4.46
C LEU A 91 -4.83 -1.59 5.64
N ALA A 92 -3.57 -1.25 5.37
CA ALA A 92 -2.59 -0.88 6.39
C ALA A 92 -2.96 0.42 7.11
N CYS A 93 -3.33 1.47 6.37
CA CYS A 93 -3.80 2.72 6.97
C CYS A 93 -5.07 2.52 7.79
N ALA A 94 -6.04 1.75 7.29
CA ALA A 94 -7.31 1.52 7.99
C ALA A 94 -7.12 0.69 9.26
N LEU A 95 -6.34 -0.39 9.22
CA LEU A 95 -6.06 -1.19 10.42
C LEU A 95 -5.25 -0.39 11.46
N PHE A 96 -4.24 0.36 11.02
CA PHE A 96 -3.46 1.20 11.92
C PHE A 96 -4.28 2.35 12.51
N TYR A 97 -5.24 2.90 11.76
CA TYR A 97 -6.17 3.92 12.24
C TYR A 97 -6.92 3.49 13.52
N PHE A 98 -7.32 2.23 13.61
CA PHE A 98 -8.00 1.68 14.80
C PHE A 98 -7.07 1.43 15.99
N LEU A 99 -5.76 1.34 15.75
CA LEU A 99 -4.76 1.11 16.79
C LEU A 99 -4.33 2.40 17.49
N VAL A 100 -4.46 3.54 16.81
CA VAL A 100 -4.07 4.86 17.31
C VAL A 100 -5.17 5.40 18.24
N PRO A 101 -4.81 6.11 19.34
CA PRO A 101 -5.80 6.73 20.21
C PRO A 101 -6.79 7.62 19.47
N ALA A 102 -8.07 7.52 19.85
CA ALA A 102 -9.25 8.22 19.34
C ALA A 102 -9.26 9.75 19.61
N ARG A 103 -8.13 10.43 19.45
CA ARG A 103 -8.02 11.88 19.63
C ARG A 103 -8.33 12.57 18.30
N PHE A 104 -9.07 13.67 18.35
CA PHE A 104 -9.47 14.39 17.13
C PHE A 104 -8.26 14.82 16.27
N MET A 105 -7.16 15.24 16.89
CA MET A 105 -5.95 15.65 16.18
C MET A 105 -5.23 14.49 15.47
N THR A 106 -5.12 13.32 16.13
CA THR A 106 -4.51 12.14 15.51
C THR A 106 -5.37 11.61 14.36
N ARG A 107 -6.70 11.71 14.48
CA ARG A 107 -7.63 11.36 13.40
C ARG A 107 -7.43 12.23 12.17
N ILE A 108 -7.36 13.55 12.32
CA ILE A 108 -7.09 14.46 11.19
C ILE A 108 -5.73 14.16 10.56
N GLY A 109 -4.70 13.95 11.40
CA GLY A 109 -3.36 13.59 10.94
C GLY A 109 -3.35 12.30 10.11
N MET A 110 -4.00 11.24 10.59
CA MET A 110 -4.05 9.97 9.88
C MET A 110 -4.92 10.01 8.62
N THR A 111 -6.06 10.71 8.62
CA THR A 111 -6.90 10.81 7.41
C THR A 111 -6.28 11.69 6.34
N SER A 112 -5.55 12.75 6.73
CA SER A 112 -4.79 13.56 5.77
C SER A 112 -3.62 12.78 5.17
N LEU A 113 -2.87 12.04 5.98
CA LEU A 113 -1.83 11.13 5.51
C LEU A 113 -2.42 10.09 4.54
N TYR A 114 -3.54 9.46 4.90
CA TYR A 114 -4.26 8.54 4.04
C TYR A 114 -4.62 9.18 2.69
N ALA A 115 -5.27 10.35 2.71
CA ALA A 115 -5.71 11.07 1.52
C ALA A 115 -4.54 11.43 0.59
N LEU A 116 -3.45 11.97 1.15
CA LEU A 116 -2.27 12.37 0.39
C LEU A 116 -1.57 11.16 -0.24
N GLY A 117 -1.36 10.09 0.52
CA GLY A 117 -0.73 8.88 -0.01
C GLY A 117 -1.60 8.19 -1.06
N LEU A 118 -2.92 8.11 -0.86
CA LEU A 118 -3.83 7.51 -1.85
C LEU A 118 -3.85 8.30 -3.17
N TYR A 119 -3.89 9.64 -3.09
CA TYR A 119 -3.84 10.49 -4.29
C TYR A 119 -2.52 10.32 -5.04
N SER A 120 -1.41 10.28 -4.31
CA SER A 120 -0.07 10.08 -4.87
C SER A 120 0.07 8.70 -5.52
N LEU A 121 -0.53 7.69 -4.91
CA LEU A 121 -0.57 6.32 -5.41
C LEU A 121 -1.38 6.25 -6.72
N LEU A 122 -2.61 6.76 -6.75
CA LEU A 122 -3.45 6.78 -7.97
C LEU A 122 -2.75 7.45 -9.16
N LEU A 123 -2.00 8.54 -8.89
CA LEU A 123 -1.22 9.20 -9.90
C LEU A 123 -0.05 8.35 -10.40
N SER A 124 0.65 7.66 -9.48
CA SER A 124 1.79 6.79 -9.80
C SER A 124 1.36 5.56 -10.60
N GLU A 125 0.26 4.91 -10.22
CA GLU A 125 -0.30 3.76 -10.96
C GLU A 125 -0.70 4.12 -12.38
N ASN A 126 -1.33 5.29 -12.55
CA ASN A 126 -1.65 5.80 -13.87
C ASN A 126 -0.37 6.07 -14.70
N ILE A 127 0.71 6.55 -14.08
CA ILE A 127 2.00 6.71 -14.76
C ILE A 127 2.59 5.35 -15.15
N PHE A 128 2.51 4.31 -14.30
CA PHE A 128 3.00 2.97 -14.63
C PHE A 128 2.27 2.34 -15.81
N ILE A 129 0.94 2.45 -15.83
CA ILE A 129 0.13 1.96 -16.96
C ILE A 129 0.52 2.66 -18.25
N VAL A 130 0.60 3.99 -18.25
CA VAL A 130 1.01 4.73 -19.47
C VAL A 130 2.47 4.43 -19.84
N SER A 131 3.34 4.19 -18.85
CA SER A 131 4.76 3.91 -19.06
C SER A 131 5.03 2.51 -19.64
N SER A 132 4.09 1.57 -19.46
CA SER A 132 4.17 0.23 -20.08
C SER A 132 4.05 0.26 -21.61
N ILE A 133 3.48 1.32 -22.18
CA ILE A 133 3.34 1.51 -23.64
C ILE A 133 4.49 2.36 -24.18
N ARG A 134 4.86 3.43 -23.45
CA ARG A 134 5.87 4.40 -23.89
C ARG A 134 6.70 4.88 -22.72
N THR A 135 7.99 5.11 -22.93
CA THR A 135 8.85 5.68 -21.88
C THR A 135 8.46 7.13 -21.58
N ILE A 136 8.23 7.46 -20.30
CA ILE A 136 7.91 8.83 -19.83
C ILE A 136 8.95 9.26 -18.79
N ALA A 137 9.43 10.50 -18.87
CA ALA A 137 10.41 11.04 -17.92
C ALA A 137 9.94 11.02 -16.44
N LEU A 138 8.62 11.10 -16.22
CA LEU A 138 7.99 11.08 -14.90
C LEU A 138 8.02 9.69 -14.22
N LEU A 139 8.43 8.62 -14.92
CA LEU A 139 8.46 7.26 -14.39
C LEU A 139 9.40 7.14 -13.18
N SER A 140 10.56 7.79 -13.22
CA SER A 140 11.52 7.75 -12.10
C SER A 140 10.92 8.32 -10.82
N SER A 141 10.19 9.45 -10.91
CA SER A 141 9.54 10.05 -9.76
C SER A 141 8.39 9.18 -9.24
N ALA A 142 7.61 8.56 -10.13
CA ALA A 142 6.53 7.66 -9.75
C ALA A 142 7.02 6.43 -9.00
N ARG A 143 8.16 5.85 -9.40
CA ARG A 143 8.81 4.73 -8.70
C ARG A 143 9.19 5.11 -7.27
N THR A 144 9.84 6.26 -7.08
CA THR A 144 10.22 6.74 -5.73
C THR A 144 8.99 6.96 -4.85
N VAL A 145 7.93 7.59 -5.37
CA VAL A 145 6.69 7.84 -4.61
C VAL A 145 6.00 6.52 -4.23
N SER A 146 5.86 5.60 -5.18
CA SER A 146 5.29 4.26 -4.92
C SER A 146 6.10 3.50 -3.87
N PHE A 147 7.43 3.56 -3.94
CA PHE A 147 8.30 2.91 -2.97
C PHE A 147 8.15 3.51 -1.56
N ILE A 148 8.07 4.84 -1.42
CA ILE A 148 7.81 5.50 -0.12
C ILE A 148 6.45 5.06 0.45
N VAL A 149 5.41 5.00 -0.38
CA VAL A 149 4.08 4.54 0.04
C VAL A 149 4.09 3.06 0.42
N THR A 150 4.89 2.24 -0.27
CA THR A 150 5.12 0.82 0.06
C THR A 150 5.77 0.67 1.43
N LEU A 151 6.83 1.45 1.73
CA LEU A 151 7.49 1.44 3.04
C LEU A 151 6.54 1.84 4.16
N LEU A 152 5.72 2.87 3.93
CA LEU A 152 4.72 3.33 4.88
C LEU A 152 3.65 2.25 5.14
N SER A 153 3.16 1.60 4.08
CA SER A 153 2.20 0.50 4.17
C SER A 153 2.79 -0.69 4.93
N TYR A 154 4.03 -1.04 4.63
CA TYR A 154 4.75 -2.13 5.28
C TYR A 154 4.92 -1.86 6.78
N PHE A 155 5.33 -0.64 7.15
CA PHE A 155 5.45 -0.23 8.55
C PHE A 155 4.13 -0.36 9.32
N PHE A 156 3.03 0.18 8.78
CA PHE A 156 1.72 0.10 9.42
C PHE A 156 1.23 -1.35 9.54
N MET A 157 1.41 -2.16 8.49
CA MET A 157 0.98 -3.55 8.51
C MET A 157 1.78 -4.38 9.52
N ALA A 158 3.11 -4.24 9.53
CA ALA A 158 3.96 -4.92 10.51
C ALA A 158 3.58 -4.52 11.94
N ASN A 159 3.38 -3.23 12.20
CA ASN A 159 2.99 -2.75 13.52
C ASN A 159 1.65 -3.35 13.98
N VAL A 160 0.64 -3.36 13.11
CA VAL A 160 -0.66 -3.98 13.41
C VAL A 160 -0.51 -5.47 13.71
N VAL A 161 0.19 -6.23 12.86
CA VAL A 161 0.30 -7.69 13.02
C VAL A 161 0.99 -8.05 14.34
N PHE A 162 2.06 -7.35 14.72
CA PHE A 162 2.75 -7.59 16.00
C PHE A 162 1.96 -7.06 17.21
N ALA A 163 1.19 -5.98 17.06
CA ALA A 163 0.33 -5.46 18.13
C ALA A 163 -0.86 -6.36 18.47
N LEU A 164 -1.29 -7.21 17.54
CA LEU A 164 -2.37 -8.18 17.78
C LEU A 164 -1.93 -9.37 18.65
N HIS A 165 -0.64 -9.52 18.96
CA HIS A 165 -0.08 -10.60 19.78
C HIS A 165 -0.62 -12.00 19.39
N LEU A 166 -0.73 -12.27 18.08
CA LEU A 166 -1.22 -13.53 17.56
C LEU A 166 -0.19 -14.65 17.75
N ASN A 167 -0.69 -15.89 17.68
CA ASN A 167 0.16 -17.09 17.67
C ASN A 167 1.25 -16.96 16.58
N ILE A 168 2.45 -17.48 16.84
CA ILE A 168 3.62 -17.41 15.96
C ILE A 168 3.30 -17.78 14.52
N PHE A 169 2.59 -18.90 14.30
CA PHE A 169 2.22 -19.36 12.96
C PHE A 169 1.30 -18.38 12.21
N VAL A 170 0.36 -17.76 12.92
CA VAL A 170 -0.58 -16.80 12.34
C VAL A 170 0.14 -15.49 12.02
N THR A 171 1.01 -15.03 12.91
CA THR A 171 1.86 -13.84 12.69
C THR A 171 2.74 -14.02 11.47
N LEU A 172 3.46 -15.15 11.38
CA LEU A 172 4.33 -15.44 10.23
C LEU A 172 3.55 -15.56 8.93
N PHE A 173 2.35 -16.15 8.96
CA PHE A 173 1.48 -16.23 7.79
C PHE A 173 1.07 -14.83 7.29
N PHE A 174 0.69 -13.92 8.18
CA PHE A 174 0.37 -12.56 7.79
C PHE A 174 1.61 -11.82 7.26
N VAL A 175 2.75 -11.92 7.95
CA VAL A 175 4.02 -11.33 7.51
C VAL A 175 4.41 -11.82 6.12
N PHE A 176 4.32 -13.12 5.87
CA PHE A 176 4.55 -13.70 4.55
C PHE A 176 3.59 -13.11 3.51
N THR A 177 2.28 -13.08 3.81
CA THR A 177 1.25 -12.65 2.86
C THR A 177 1.42 -11.20 2.42
N PHE A 178 1.55 -10.26 3.36
CA PHE A 178 1.69 -8.86 2.99
C PHE A 178 3.09 -8.54 2.44
N SER A 179 4.15 -9.20 2.95
CA SER A 179 5.50 -9.00 2.41
C SER A 179 5.58 -9.49 0.97
N PHE A 180 5.00 -10.65 0.67
CA PHE A 180 4.94 -11.19 -0.69
C PHE A 180 4.27 -10.23 -1.66
N ALA A 181 3.09 -9.73 -1.31
CA ALA A 181 2.36 -8.80 -2.16
C ALA A 181 3.11 -7.47 -2.38
N LEU A 182 3.68 -6.89 -1.31
CA LEU A 182 4.39 -5.61 -1.40
C LEU A 182 5.73 -5.73 -2.13
N VAL A 183 6.51 -6.80 -1.90
CA VAL A 183 7.77 -7.06 -2.62
C VAL A 183 7.48 -7.27 -4.11
N LEU A 184 6.45 -8.06 -4.42
CA LEU A 184 6.02 -8.29 -5.80
C LEU A 184 5.68 -6.99 -6.51
N HIS A 185 4.81 -6.17 -5.92
CA HIS A 185 4.45 -4.88 -6.52
C HIS A 185 5.70 -4.01 -6.70
N SER A 186 6.54 -3.92 -5.68
CA SER A 186 7.76 -3.09 -5.69
C SER A 186 8.72 -3.47 -6.82
N ILE A 187 8.93 -4.77 -7.06
CA ILE A 187 9.76 -5.27 -8.18
C ILE A 187 9.08 -5.00 -9.52
N TRP A 188 7.77 -5.22 -9.61
CA TRP A 188 6.99 -4.98 -10.83
C TRP A 188 7.06 -3.52 -11.31
N THR A 189 7.09 -2.54 -10.40
CA THR A 189 7.22 -1.12 -10.81
C THR A 189 8.52 -0.80 -11.59
N HIS A 190 9.55 -1.65 -11.45
CA HIS A 190 10.82 -1.50 -12.17
C HIS A 190 10.84 -2.26 -13.50
N THR A 191 10.28 -3.48 -13.55
CA THR A 191 10.28 -4.29 -14.78
C THR A 191 9.14 -3.90 -15.72
N LEU A 192 7.97 -3.50 -15.19
CA LEU A 192 6.73 -3.24 -15.93
C LEU A 192 6.33 -4.38 -16.88
N GLU A 193 6.79 -5.60 -16.57
CA GLU A 193 6.50 -6.80 -17.35
C GLU A 193 5.09 -7.31 -17.08
N LYS A 194 4.45 -7.85 -18.12
CA LYS A 194 3.13 -8.50 -17.99
C LYS A 194 3.23 -9.88 -17.34
N ASP A 195 4.34 -10.57 -17.58
CA ASP A 195 4.57 -11.92 -17.11
C ASP A 195 5.08 -11.94 -15.66
N PHE A 196 4.15 -12.22 -14.74
CA PHE A 196 4.43 -12.34 -13.31
C PHE A 196 5.50 -13.38 -12.94
N ARG A 197 5.68 -14.42 -13.77
CA ARG A 197 6.55 -15.56 -13.46
C ARG A 197 8.04 -15.22 -13.48
N LEU A 198 8.45 -14.21 -14.24
CA LEU A 198 9.88 -13.91 -14.46
C LEU A 198 10.62 -13.52 -13.19
N ASN A 199 9.92 -12.88 -12.24
CA ASN A 199 10.54 -12.33 -11.03
C ASN A 199 10.08 -13.04 -9.75
N ILE A 200 9.30 -14.12 -9.86
CA ILE A 200 8.66 -14.75 -8.68
C ILE A 200 9.68 -15.42 -7.75
N GLU A 201 10.72 -16.04 -8.30
CA GLU A 201 11.77 -16.70 -7.51
C GLU A 201 12.54 -15.69 -6.68
N TRP A 202 12.89 -14.55 -7.28
CA TRP A 202 13.54 -13.43 -6.61
C TRP A 202 12.66 -12.81 -5.51
N VAL A 203 11.36 -12.64 -5.79
CA VAL A 203 10.38 -12.16 -4.81
C VAL A 203 10.29 -13.12 -3.62
N LEU A 204 10.18 -14.43 -3.87
CA LEU A 204 10.10 -15.43 -2.82
C LEU A 204 11.35 -15.44 -1.94
N LEU A 205 12.55 -15.34 -2.52
CA LEU A 205 13.79 -15.28 -1.76
C LEU A 205 13.79 -14.11 -0.76
N ILE A 206 13.46 -12.90 -1.24
CA ILE A 206 13.40 -11.71 -0.37
C ILE A 206 12.37 -11.88 0.74
N VAL A 207 11.19 -12.43 0.42
CA VAL A 207 10.11 -12.63 1.38
C VAL A 207 10.48 -13.65 2.44
N VAL A 208 11.14 -14.75 2.06
CA VAL A 208 11.62 -15.76 3.01
C VAL A 208 12.62 -15.13 3.98
N CYS A 209 13.58 -14.34 3.51
CA CYS A 209 14.52 -13.63 4.39
C CYS A 209 13.79 -12.71 5.39
N ILE A 210 12.77 -11.98 4.94
CA ILE A 210 11.96 -11.11 5.81
C ILE A 210 11.20 -11.92 6.87
N VAL A 211 10.61 -13.05 6.48
CA VAL A 211 9.83 -13.91 7.38
C VAL A 211 10.72 -14.61 8.41
N GLU A 212 11.91 -15.06 8.02
CA GLU A 212 12.90 -15.62 8.94
C GLU A 212 13.31 -14.60 10.01
N ILE A 213 13.54 -13.35 9.62
CA ILE A 213 13.86 -12.29 10.58
C ILE A 213 12.64 -11.98 11.45
N ALA A 214 11.43 -11.97 10.90
CA ALA A 214 10.21 -11.79 11.68
C ALA A 214 10.00 -12.91 12.72
N LEU A 215 10.43 -14.15 12.42
CA LEU A 215 10.42 -15.27 13.36
C LEU A 215 11.35 -15.00 14.54
N ILE A 216 12.57 -14.53 14.28
CA ILE A 216 13.53 -14.15 15.32
C ILE A 216 12.95 -13.03 16.20
N LEU A 217 12.33 -12.02 15.58
CA LEU A 217 11.73 -10.88 16.28
C LEU A 217 10.49 -11.26 17.10
N TRP A 218 9.76 -12.30 16.72
CA TRP A 218 8.60 -12.75 17.49
C TRP A 218 9.01 -13.28 18.88
N PHE A 219 10.16 -13.94 18.98
CA PHE A 219 10.73 -14.33 20.28
C PHE A 219 11.31 -13.16 21.06
N TRP A 220 11.54 -12.02 20.39
CA TRP A 220 12.14 -10.85 20.98
C TRP A 220 11.06 -9.93 21.56
N SER A 221 10.89 -9.93 22.88
CA SER A 221 9.87 -9.14 23.57
C SER A 221 10.21 -7.65 23.56
N THR A 222 9.80 -6.94 22.51
CA THR A 222 9.95 -5.49 22.35
C THR A 222 8.66 -4.89 21.81
N THR A 223 8.50 -3.56 21.94
CA THR A 223 7.29 -2.89 21.47
C THR A 223 7.05 -3.11 19.96
N PRO A 224 5.79 -3.32 19.51
CA PRO A 224 5.45 -3.54 18.10
C PRO A 224 5.96 -2.45 17.16
N THR A 225 6.02 -1.20 17.63
CA THR A 225 6.54 -0.07 16.85
C THR A 225 8.01 -0.21 16.51
N ILE A 226 8.85 -0.68 17.44
CA ILE A 226 10.29 -0.88 17.19
C ILE A 226 10.48 -2.05 16.23
N ILE A 227 9.73 -3.14 16.41
CA ILE A 227 9.76 -4.30 15.50
C ILE A 227 9.34 -3.87 14.08
N GLY A 228 8.27 -3.08 13.97
CA GLY A 228 7.79 -2.55 12.70
C GLY A 228 8.82 -1.67 12.00
N LEU A 229 9.48 -0.75 12.72
CA LEU A 229 10.55 0.08 12.17
C LEU A 229 11.74 -0.75 11.68
N PHE A 230 12.14 -1.76 12.45
CA PHE A 230 13.25 -2.62 12.11
C PHE A 230 12.96 -3.47 10.86
N LEU A 231 11.77 -4.10 10.79
CA LEU A 231 11.34 -4.84 9.60
C LEU A 231 11.19 -3.94 8.38
N THR A 232 10.68 -2.71 8.52
CA THR A 232 10.63 -1.75 7.39
C THR A 232 12.02 -1.36 6.92
N GLY A 233 12.98 -1.19 7.83
CA GLY A 233 14.38 -0.93 7.47
C GLY A 233 14.99 -2.09 6.68
N LEU A 234 14.74 -3.32 7.10
CA LEU A 234 15.18 -4.51 6.37
C LEU A 234 14.50 -4.64 5.00
N PHE A 235 13.19 -4.39 4.94
CA PHE A 235 12.46 -4.33 3.68
C PHE A 235 13.06 -3.29 2.74
N TYR A 236 13.35 -2.09 3.24
CA TYR A 236 14.01 -1.02 2.47
C TYR A 236 15.34 -1.49 1.88
N ILE A 237 16.16 -2.18 2.66
CA ILE A 237 17.48 -2.66 2.22
C ILE A 237 17.35 -3.75 1.17
N LEU A 238 16.58 -4.81 1.47
CA LEU A 238 16.46 -5.96 0.59
C LEU A 238 15.79 -5.59 -0.74
N VAL A 239 14.69 -4.85 -0.68
CA VAL A 239 13.95 -4.44 -1.88
C VAL A 239 14.68 -3.33 -2.62
N GLY A 240 15.27 -2.35 -1.93
CA GLY A 240 16.01 -1.25 -2.55
C GLY A 240 17.24 -1.72 -3.32
N ILE A 241 18.04 -2.63 -2.74
CA ILE A 241 19.17 -3.26 -3.44
C ILE A 241 18.68 -4.03 -4.68
N SER A 242 17.56 -4.75 -4.55
CA SER A 242 16.98 -5.51 -5.66
C SER A 242 16.51 -4.60 -6.80
N GLN A 243 15.87 -3.47 -6.49
CA GLN A 243 15.47 -2.46 -7.48
C GLN A 243 16.66 -1.87 -8.23
N ILE A 244 17.76 -1.57 -7.52
CA ILE A 244 18.98 -1.03 -8.13
C ILE A 244 19.67 -2.05 -9.03
N TRP A 245 19.64 -3.32 -8.62
CA TRP A 245 20.15 -4.41 -9.42
C TRP A 245 19.35 -4.55 -10.73
N LEU A 246 18.01 -4.48 -10.66
CA LEU A 246 17.14 -4.49 -11.84
C LEU A 246 17.39 -3.29 -12.78
N ASP A 247 17.66 -2.11 -12.21
CA ASP A 247 18.02 -0.92 -12.99
C ASP A 247 19.47 -0.97 -13.53
N LYS A 248 20.23 -2.04 -13.27
CA LYS A 248 21.65 -2.23 -13.66
C LYS A 248 22.58 -1.12 -13.18
N ARG A 249 22.27 -0.51 -12.03
CA ARG A 249 23.02 0.61 -11.42
C ARG A 249 23.71 0.20 -10.12
N LEU A 250 24.03 -1.08 -9.97
CA LEU A 250 24.68 -1.60 -8.78
C LEU A 250 26.16 -1.22 -8.77
N PHE A 251 26.45 -0.02 -8.27
CA PHE A 251 27.81 0.43 -8.01
C PHE A 251 28.21 0.13 -6.56
N LYS A 252 29.50 -0.14 -6.32
CA LYS A 252 30.04 -0.36 -4.96
C LYS A 252 29.69 0.77 -3.99
N GLY A 253 29.69 2.02 -4.47
CA GLY A 253 29.32 3.18 -3.64
C GLY A 253 27.88 3.11 -3.13
N VAL A 254 26.93 2.75 -4.00
CA VAL A 254 25.52 2.64 -3.65
C VAL A 254 25.30 1.49 -2.66
N MET A 255 26.01 0.35 -2.83
CA MET A 255 25.94 -0.74 -1.85
C MET A 255 26.36 -0.31 -0.45
N TRP A 256 27.38 0.54 -0.33
CA TRP A 256 27.84 1.06 0.96
C TRP A 256 26.77 1.90 1.65
N GLU A 257 25.98 2.68 0.91
CA GLU A 257 24.87 3.46 1.49
C GLU A 257 23.85 2.54 2.18
N TYR A 258 23.46 1.43 1.54
CA TYR A 258 22.54 0.45 2.13
C TYR A 258 23.12 -0.29 3.34
N ILE A 259 24.42 -0.61 3.30
CA ILE A 259 25.11 -1.22 4.45
C ILE A 259 25.11 -0.25 5.64
N TRP A 260 25.37 1.04 5.41
CA TRP A 260 25.30 2.05 6.47
C TRP A 260 23.89 2.16 7.06
N VAL A 261 22.85 2.15 6.23
CA VAL A 261 21.46 2.13 6.70
C VAL A 261 21.19 0.88 7.54
N ALA A 262 21.67 -0.29 7.12
CA ALA A 262 21.53 -1.55 7.88
C ALA A 262 22.14 -1.45 9.27
N VAL A 263 23.36 -0.90 9.36
CA VAL A 263 24.08 -0.71 10.63
C VAL A 263 23.29 0.25 11.54
N ILE A 264 22.81 1.37 11.00
CA ILE A 264 22.04 2.35 11.79
C ILE A 264 20.73 1.73 12.30
N VAL A 265 19.99 1.03 11.45
CA VAL A 265 18.73 0.36 11.83
C VAL A 265 18.98 -0.68 12.92
N PHE A 266 20.07 -1.45 12.82
CA PHE A 266 20.44 -2.44 13.83
C PHE A 266 20.85 -1.80 15.17
N LEU A 267 21.62 -0.71 15.15
CA LEU A 267 21.99 0.03 16.35
C LEU A 267 20.77 0.67 17.05
N VAL A 268 19.85 1.26 16.27
CA VAL A 268 18.59 1.79 16.80
C VAL A 268 17.77 0.67 17.44
N PHE A 269 17.67 -0.50 16.80
CA PHE A 269 16.97 -1.64 17.37
C PHE A 269 17.54 -2.07 18.73
N ILE A 270 18.86 -2.26 18.83
CA ILE A 270 19.51 -2.67 20.08
C ILE A 270 19.32 -1.63 21.19
N THR A 271 19.56 -0.35 20.88
CA THR A 271 19.51 0.73 21.88
C THR A 271 18.11 0.92 22.47
N PHE A 272 17.07 0.85 21.63
CA PHE A 272 15.69 0.97 22.11
C PHE A 272 15.17 -0.31 22.74
N SER A 273 15.59 -1.49 22.26
CA SER A 273 15.24 -2.76 22.89
C SER A 273 15.87 -2.92 24.28
N ALA A 274 17.11 -2.48 24.48
CA ALA A 274 17.77 -2.58 25.79
C ALA A 274 17.12 -1.70 26.87
N ARG A 275 16.27 -0.76 26.48
CA ARG A 275 15.59 0.19 27.38
C ARG A 275 14.14 -0.21 27.70
N SER A 276 13.54 -1.14 26.95
CA SER A 276 12.16 -1.63 27.15
C SER A 276 12.14 -2.89 28.00
#